data_AF-A0A971V9C3-F1
#
_entry.id   AF-A0A971V9C3-F1
#
_cell.length_a   1.000
_cell.length_b   1.000
_cell.length_c   1.000
_cell.angle_alpha   90.00
_cell.angle_beta   90.00
_cell.angle_gamma   90.00
#
_symmetry.space_group_name_H-M   'P 1'
#
loop_
_entity.id
_entity.type
_entity.pdbx_description
1 polymer ?
#
loop_
_entity_poly.entity_id
_entity_poly.type
_entity_poly.pdbx_seq_one_letter_code
_entity_poly.pdbx_strand_id
1 'polypeptide(L)'
;MQKEIANCVMNAINDKEKEVRSLNFHGSDMDNNTFHWQMTCFILYQAIVEKLQGNIQIVFPKTKTGTNAFVWGCEIFENDNWSDGFGFGISNINSRKGDYIEFMDFPINAQPMVHLYFSSNIAAANVYFDIANGKQDGFSENDLELIAQMLQKGYLKKNNNKLVINCPIFCKEQFEYLVKIFDNVTTSICEKTKSMIGIITEILLNHTPNYLHETAKQLAYLRLFEDAISAPIRLLYNNGFIVKQPESEMLPTTYIRKA
;
A
#
# COMPACT_ATOMS: atom_id res chain seq x y z
N MET A 1 5.87 6.59 -19.38
CA MET A 1 4.96 5.75 -18.57
C MET A 1 5.10 5.96 -17.05
N GLN A 2 6.21 5.63 -16.38
CA GLN A 2 6.34 5.85 -14.92
C GLN A 2 5.98 7.30 -14.48
N LYS A 3 6.54 8.31 -15.15
CA LYS A 3 6.21 9.73 -14.94
C LYS A 3 4.76 10.08 -15.25
N GLU A 4 4.15 9.41 -16.21
CA GLU A 4 2.73 9.63 -16.52
C GLU A 4 1.84 9.07 -15.41
N ILE A 5 2.18 7.91 -14.83
CA ILE A 5 1.46 7.36 -13.67
C ILE A 5 1.57 8.32 -12.49
N ALA A 6 2.77 8.80 -12.17
CA ALA A 6 2.97 9.79 -11.11
C ALA A 6 2.11 11.06 -11.35
N ASN A 7 2.10 11.59 -12.58
CA ASN A 7 1.28 12.74 -12.93
C ASN A 7 -0.23 12.45 -12.82
N CYS A 8 -0.69 11.26 -13.23
CA CYS A 8 -2.09 10.86 -13.07
C CYS A 8 -2.50 10.85 -11.60
N VAL A 9 -1.67 10.27 -10.72
CA VAL A 9 -1.91 10.24 -9.28
C VAL A 9 -1.96 11.66 -8.71
N MET A 10 -0.92 12.47 -8.97
CA MET A 10 -0.82 13.83 -8.46
C MET A 10 -2.02 14.70 -8.87
N ASN A 11 -2.39 14.69 -10.16
CA ASN A 11 -3.52 15.46 -10.65
C ASN A 11 -4.84 14.97 -10.05
N ALA A 12 -5.05 13.65 -9.96
CA ALA A 12 -6.25 13.08 -9.38
C ALA A 12 -6.44 13.50 -7.91
N ILE A 13 -5.37 13.49 -7.13
CA ILE A 13 -5.42 13.86 -5.70
C ILE A 13 -5.77 15.35 -5.57
N ASN A 14 -5.09 16.23 -6.32
CA ASN A 14 -5.36 17.67 -6.28
C ASN A 14 -6.80 18.01 -6.74
N ASP A 15 -7.29 17.36 -7.79
CA ASP A 15 -8.61 17.62 -8.36
C ASP A 15 -9.74 17.09 -7.46
N LYS A 16 -9.49 15.99 -6.72
CA LYS A 16 -10.51 15.26 -5.96
C LYS A 16 -10.45 15.47 -4.45
N GLU A 17 -9.48 16.23 -3.93
CA GLU A 17 -9.28 16.39 -2.48
C GLU A 17 -10.57 16.80 -1.74
N LYS A 18 -11.25 17.85 -2.21
CA LYS A 18 -12.48 18.33 -1.57
C LYS A 18 -13.59 17.28 -1.57
N GLU A 19 -13.73 16.54 -2.68
CA GLU A 19 -14.73 15.49 -2.84
C GLU A 19 -14.44 14.33 -1.87
N VAL A 20 -13.19 13.88 -1.78
CA VAL A 20 -12.78 12.81 -0.86
C VAL A 20 -12.98 13.21 0.59
N ARG A 21 -12.52 14.40 1.00
CA ARG A 21 -12.67 14.87 2.38
C ARG A 21 -14.14 15.05 2.77
N SER A 22 -15.02 15.39 1.82
CA SER A 22 -16.47 15.51 2.05
C SER A 22 -17.16 14.20 2.45
N LEU A 23 -16.51 13.04 2.23
CA LEU A 23 -16.99 11.74 2.72
C LEU A 23 -17.02 11.67 4.26
N ASN A 24 -16.33 12.58 4.96
CA ASN A 24 -16.34 12.72 6.42
C ASN A 24 -16.03 11.42 7.17
N PHE A 25 -15.07 10.65 6.66
CA PHE A 25 -14.53 9.47 7.32
C PHE A 25 -13.63 9.86 8.50
N HIS A 26 -13.35 8.92 9.40
CA HIS A 26 -12.44 9.17 10.53
C HIS A 26 -11.05 9.52 10.00
N GLY A 27 -10.50 10.67 10.38
CA GLY A 27 -9.22 11.18 9.87
C GLY A 27 -9.32 11.96 8.56
N SER A 28 -10.53 12.26 8.05
CA SER A 28 -10.70 13.09 6.85
C SER A 28 -10.16 14.52 6.98
N ASP A 29 -9.87 14.97 8.21
CA ASP A 29 -9.23 16.23 8.57
C ASP A 29 -7.69 16.15 8.69
N MET A 30 -7.07 15.03 8.27
CA MET A 30 -5.61 14.86 8.25
C MET A 30 -4.90 15.95 7.45
N ASP A 31 -3.63 16.21 7.78
CA ASP A 31 -2.79 17.16 7.04
C ASP A 31 -2.59 16.76 5.57
N ASN A 32 -2.14 17.70 4.75
CA ASN A 32 -2.01 17.50 3.31
C ASN A 32 -1.00 16.40 2.95
N ASN A 33 0.10 16.25 3.70
CA ASN A 33 1.09 15.24 3.37
C ASN A 33 0.55 13.83 3.67
N THR A 34 -0.12 13.65 4.82
CA THR A 34 -0.82 12.39 5.12
C THR A 34 -1.86 12.09 4.05
N PHE A 35 -2.66 13.09 3.65
CA PHE A 35 -3.67 12.92 2.62
C PHE A 35 -3.07 12.48 1.28
N HIS A 36 -2.01 13.14 0.82
CA HIS A 36 -1.32 12.79 -0.42
C HIS A 36 -0.76 11.37 -0.38
N TRP A 37 -0.14 10.95 0.73
CA TRP A 37 0.33 9.59 0.89
C TRP A 37 -0.80 8.57 0.85
N GLN A 38 -1.85 8.79 1.66
CA GLN A 38 -2.99 7.88 1.74
C GLN A 38 -3.66 7.68 0.39
N MET A 39 -3.91 8.77 -0.34
CA MET A 39 -4.55 8.70 -1.64
C MET A 39 -3.62 8.14 -2.72
N THR A 40 -2.31 8.40 -2.63
CA THR A 40 -1.32 7.79 -3.54
C THR A 40 -1.32 6.27 -3.39
N CYS A 41 -1.20 5.77 -2.14
CA CYS A 41 -1.26 4.35 -1.85
C CYS A 41 -2.60 3.74 -2.30
N PHE A 42 -3.72 4.38 -1.97
CA PHE A 42 -5.05 3.92 -2.37
C PHE A 42 -5.18 3.80 -3.90
N ILE A 43 -4.85 4.85 -4.65
CA ILE A 43 -4.98 4.86 -6.12
C ILE A 43 -4.10 3.77 -6.74
N LEU A 44 -2.84 3.65 -6.31
CA LEU A 44 -1.91 2.66 -6.86
C LEU A 44 -2.33 1.23 -6.50
N TYR A 45 -2.78 0.99 -5.28
CA TYR A 45 -3.32 -0.31 -4.87
C TYR A 45 -4.53 -0.72 -5.72
N GLN A 46 -5.52 0.18 -5.86
CA GLN A 46 -6.72 -0.09 -6.66
C GLN A 46 -6.39 -0.32 -8.14
N ALA A 47 -5.45 0.44 -8.71
CA ALA A 47 -5.08 0.30 -10.11
C ALA A 47 -4.26 -0.97 -10.40
N ILE A 48 -3.31 -1.29 -9.52
CA ILE A 48 -2.28 -2.32 -9.80
C ILE A 48 -2.62 -3.65 -9.15
N VAL A 49 -3.05 -3.64 -7.89
CA VAL A 49 -3.33 -4.88 -7.14
C VAL A 49 -4.72 -5.39 -7.49
N GLU A 50 -5.75 -4.56 -7.26
CA GLU A 50 -7.15 -4.96 -7.46
C GLU A 50 -7.49 -5.14 -8.94
N LYS A 51 -7.22 -4.13 -9.78
CA LYS A 51 -7.65 -4.15 -11.20
C LYS A 51 -6.72 -4.94 -12.12
N LEU A 52 -5.42 -4.96 -11.86
CA LEU A 52 -4.45 -5.57 -12.78
C LEU A 52 -3.98 -6.95 -12.31
N GLN A 53 -3.32 -7.03 -11.16
CA GLN A 53 -2.80 -8.28 -10.62
C GLN A 53 -3.91 -9.32 -10.40
N GLY A 54 -5.08 -8.92 -9.91
CA GLY A 54 -6.23 -9.82 -9.73
C GLY A 54 -6.66 -10.54 -11.02
N ASN A 55 -6.28 -10.02 -12.19
CA ASN A 55 -6.59 -10.58 -13.51
C ASN A 55 -5.40 -11.31 -14.16
N ILE A 56 -4.24 -11.39 -13.50
CA ILE A 56 -3.03 -12.02 -14.06
C ILE A 56 -2.82 -13.39 -13.42
N GLN A 57 -2.79 -14.43 -14.25
CA GLN A 57 -2.43 -15.78 -13.82
C GLN A 57 -0.95 -16.04 -14.07
N ILE A 58 -0.17 -16.12 -12.99
CA ILE A 58 1.26 -16.42 -13.05
C ILE A 58 1.47 -17.93 -12.97
N VAL A 59 2.24 -18.47 -13.91
CA VAL A 59 2.68 -19.87 -13.86
C VAL A 59 4.13 -19.92 -13.39
N PHE A 60 4.34 -20.38 -12.17
CA PHE A 60 5.67 -20.54 -11.60
C PHE A 60 6.39 -21.73 -12.23
N PRO A 61 7.64 -21.58 -12.69
CA PRO A 61 8.44 -22.70 -13.15
C PRO A 61 8.85 -23.58 -11.96
N LYS A 62 9.09 -24.87 -12.23
CA LYS A 62 9.63 -25.80 -11.23
C LYS A 62 11.15 -25.69 -11.19
N THR A 63 11.69 -25.48 -10.00
CA THR A 63 13.13 -25.63 -9.73
C THR A 63 13.54 -27.09 -9.90
N LYS A 64 14.86 -27.35 -9.93
CA LYS A 64 15.41 -28.72 -9.91
C LYS A 64 14.96 -29.54 -8.69
N THR A 65 14.60 -28.88 -7.59
CA THR A 65 14.09 -29.51 -6.36
C THR A 65 12.56 -29.68 -6.37
N GLY A 66 11.89 -29.33 -7.48
CA GLY A 66 10.43 -29.45 -7.63
C GLY A 66 9.62 -28.31 -7.02
N THR A 67 10.27 -27.27 -6.49
CA THR A 67 9.63 -26.09 -5.91
C THR A 67 9.12 -25.17 -7.02
N ASN A 68 7.90 -24.64 -6.90
CA ASN A 68 7.39 -23.62 -7.80
C ASN A 68 8.00 -22.26 -7.43
N ALA A 69 8.97 -21.77 -8.20
CA ALA A 69 9.64 -20.50 -7.92
C ALA A 69 10.31 -19.93 -9.17
N PHE A 70 10.29 -18.60 -9.33
CA PHE A 70 11.23 -17.92 -10.21
C PHE A 70 12.59 -17.83 -9.53
N VAL A 71 13.64 -18.09 -10.29
CA VAL A 71 15.01 -17.79 -9.87
C VAL A 71 15.49 -16.62 -10.71
N TRP A 72 15.77 -15.49 -10.05
CA TRP A 72 16.38 -14.34 -10.69
C TRP A 72 17.66 -13.96 -9.95
N GLY A 73 18.67 -13.52 -10.70
CA GLY A 73 19.83 -12.84 -10.14
C GLY A 73 19.59 -11.34 -10.21
N CYS A 74 19.89 -10.63 -9.12
CA CYS A 74 20.01 -9.18 -9.14
C CYS A 74 21.50 -8.84 -9.05
N GLU A 75 22.01 -8.05 -9.99
CA GLU A 75 23.33 -7.46 -9.84
C GLU A 75 23.22 -6.31 -8.84
N ILE A 76 23.91 -6.42 -7.70
CA ILE A 76 23.99 -5.36 -6.70
C ILE A 76 25.02 -4.35 -7.20
N PHE A 77 24.55 -3.22 -7.70
CA PHE A 77 25.40 -2.09 -8.04
C PHE A 77 25.65 -1.22 -6.80
N GLU A 78 26.74 -0.45 -6.75
CA GLU A 78 27.07 0.45 -5.62
C GLU A 78 25.95 1.47 -5.30
N ASN A 79 25.06 1.74 -6.26
CA ASN A 79 23.82 2.52 -6.11
C ASN A 79 22.60 1.60 -6.11
N ASP A 80 22.48 0.73 -5.11
CA ASP A 80 21.34 -0.19 -5.02
C ASP A 80 20.05 0.58 -4.66
N ASN A 81 19.16 0.74 -5.64
CA ASN A 81 17.84 1.35 -5.49
C ASN A 81 16.92 0.56 -4.52
N TRP A 82 17.32 -0.61 -4.05
CA TRP A 82 16.58 -1.32 -2.99
C TRP A 82 16.78 -0.68 -1.61
N SER A 83 17.83 0.12 -1.43
CA SER A 83 18.21 0.74 -0.15
C SER A 83 17.70 2.16 0.05
N ASP A 84 17.05 2.76 -0.95
CA ASP A 84 16.57 4.16 -0.89
C ASP A 84 15.23 4.36 -0.18
N GLY A 85 14.67 3.28 0.37
CA GLY A 85 13.45 3.32 1.18
C GLY A 85 12.15 3.30 0.39
N PHE A 86 12.19 3.12 -0.94
CA PHE A 86 10.99 2.99 -1.78
C PHE A 86 10.59 1.56 -2.13
N GLY A 87 11.39 0.55 -1.73
CA GLY A 87 10.88 -0.82 -1.63
C GLY A 87 9.68 -0.86 -0.68
N PHE A 88 8.70 -1.71 -0.92
CA PHE A 88 7.43 -1.66 -0.17
C PHE A 88 6.89 -3.02 0.21
N GLY A 89 6.03 -3.05 1.22
CA GLY A 89 5.28 -4.22 1.65
C GLY A 89 3.78 -3.97 1.56
N ILE A 90 3.06 -4.87 0.91
CA ILE A 90 1.60 -4.91 0.96
C ILE A 90 1.18 -6.02 1.91
N SER A 91 0.33 -5.67 2.87
CA SER A 91 -0.22 -6.63 3.83
C SER A 91 -1.65 -6.24 4.18
N ASN A 92 -2.44 -7.24 4.56
CA ASN A 92 -3.76 -7.02 5.13
C ASN A 92 -3.98 -7.95 6.32
N ILE A 93 -4.78 -7.49 7.26
CA ILE A 93 -5.14 -8.26 8.45
C ILE A 93 -6.64 -8.14 8.65
N ASN A 94 -7.31 -9.28 8.76
CA ASN A 94 -8.75 -9.35 8.94
C ASN A 94 -9.11 -9.56 10.42
N SER A 95 -10.11 -8.83 10.88
CA SER A 95 -10.80 -9.11 12.13
C SER A 95 -11.72 -10.32 11.97
N ARG A 96 -12.16 -10.88 13.11
CA ARG A 96 -13.19 -11.93 13.12
C ARG A 96 -14.55 -11.47 12.59
N LYS A 97 -14.80 -10.16 12.56
CA LYS A 97 -16.06 -9.54 12.13
C LYS A 97 -16.06 -9.13 10.65
N GLY A 98 -14.92 -9.31 9.95
CA GLY A 98 -14.76 -8.95 8.55
C GLY A 98 -14.13 -7.57 8.30
N ASP A 99 -14.02 -6.71 9.32
CA ASP A 99 -13.22 -5.47 9.22
C ASP A 99 -11.77 -5.83 8.89
N TYR A 100 -11.06 -4.99 8.14
CA TYR A 100 -9.66 -5.24 7.82
C TYR A 100 -8.81 -3.97 7.88
N ILE A 101 -7.54 -4.17 8.22
CA ILE A 101 -6.48 -3.16 8.14
C ILE A 101 -5.70 -3.44 6.86
N GLU A 102 -5.49 -2.41 6.06
CA GLU A 102 -4.67 -2.48 4.86
C GLU A 102 -3.39 -1.67 5.05
N PHE A 103 -2.27 -2.25 4.61
CA PHE A 103 -0.95 -1.66 4.67
C PHE A 103 -0.33 -1.67 3.27
N MET A 104 0.21 -0.52 2.88
CA MET A 104 1.10 -0.39 1.73
C MET A 104 2.36 0.35 2.20
N ASP A 105 3.14 -0.32 3.04
CA ASP A 105 4.20 0.30 3.83
C ASP A 105 5.47 0.53 3.03
N PHE A 106 6.13 1.66 3.29
CA PHE A 106 7.43 2.01 2.73
C PHE A 106 8.42 2.27 3.88
N PRO A 107 9.64 1.71 3.86
CA PRO A 107 10.67 1.94 4.87
C PRO A 107 11.01 3.41 5.09
N ILE A 108 10.84 4.27 4.07
CA ILE A 108 11.04 5.71 4.20
C ILE A 108 10.12 6.34 5.27
N ASN A 109 8.93 5.78 5.49
CA ASN A 109 7.94 6.26 6.46
C ASN A 109 7.99 5.51 7.79
N ALA A 110 8.39 4.22 7.80
CA ALA A 110 8.47 3.43 9.03
C ALA A 110 9.50 2.30 8.90
N GLN A 111 10.44 2.23 9.85
CA GLN A 111 11.39 1.12 9.96
C GLN A 111 11.49 0.64 11.42
N PRO A 112 11.04 -0.58 11.74
CA PRO A 112 10.42 -1.57 10.86
C PRO A 112 9.05 -1.10 10.31
N MET A 113 8.64 -1.67 9.16
CA MET A 113 7.33 -1.40 8.55
C MET A 113 6.19 -1.77 9.52
N VAL A 114 5.11 -1.00 9.48
CA VAL A 114 4.00 -1.05 10.45
C VAL A 114 3.33 -2.43 10.47
N HIS A 115 3.07 -3.02 9.30
CA HIS A 115 2.39 -4.31 9.18
C HIS A 115 3.09 -5.42 9.97
N LEU A 116 4.42 -5.38 10.13
CA LEU A 116 5.18 -6.41 10.84
C LEU A 116 4.74 -6.55 12.31
N TYR A 117 4.37 -5.44 12.95
CA TYR A 117 3.86 -5.47 14.33
C TYR A 117 2.55 -6.25 14.40
N PHE A 118 1.60 -5.94 13.52
CA PHE A 118 0.28 -6.56 13.55
C PHE A 118 0.30 -8.00 13.00
N SER A 119 1.09 -8.29 11.97
CA SER A 119 1.20 -9.63 11.38
C SER A 119 1.85 -10.63 12.34
N SER A 120 2.76 -10.17 13.20
CA SER A 120 3.37 -11.01 14.25
C SER A 120 2.56 -11.03 15.56
N ASN A 121 1.58 -10.12 15.71
CA ASN A 121 0.79 -9.97 16.93
C ASN A 121 -0.71 -9.81 16.63
N ILE A 122 -1.37 -10.94 16.38
CA ILE A 122 -2.81 -10.98 16.10
C ILE A 122 -3.66 -10.47 17.27
N ALA A 123 -3.19 -10.60 18.51
CA ALA A 123 -3.88 -10.04 19.67
C ALA A 123 -3.93 -8.51 19.60
N ALA A 124 -2.81 -7.87 19.25
CA ALA A 124 -2.76 -6.42 19.04
C ALA A 124 -3.72 -5.96 17.93
N ALA A 125 -3.78 -6.69 16.81
CA ALA A 125 -4.72 -6.38 15.73
C ALA A 125 -6.19 -6.43 16.21
N ASN A 126 -6.56 -7.42 17.02
CA ASN A 126 -7.93 -7.51 17.56
C ASN A 126 -8.25 -6.34 18.51
N VAL A 127 -7.32 -5.97 19.40
CA VAL A 127 -7.49 -4.80 20.27
C VAL A 127 -7.60 -3.51 19.44
N TYR A 128 -6.82 -3.40 18.36
CA TYR A 128 -6.90 -2.28 17.42
C TYR A 128 -8.29 -2.20 16.75
N PHE A 129 -8.86 -3.32 16.31
CA PHE A 129 -10.23 -3.36 15.79
C PHE A 129 -11.30 -3.03 16.84
N ASP A 130 -11.13 -3.50 18.07
CA ASP A 130 -12.04 -3.18 19.18
C ASP A 130 -12.11 -1.65 19.40
N ILE A 131 -10.95 -0.98 19.39
CA ILE A 131 -10.85 0.47 19.53
C ILE A 131 -11.42 1.18 18.28
N ALA A 132 -11.13 0.69 17.07
CA ALA A 132 -11.71 1.20 15.82
C ALA A 132 -13.25 1.11 15.80
N ASN A 133 -13.80 0.16 16.56
CA ASN A 133 -15.24 -0.03 16.75
C ASN A 133 -15.80 0.68 17.98
N GLY A 134 -15.00 1.53 18.63
CA GLY A 134 -15.44 2.43 19.69
C GLY A 134 -15.35 1.87 21.10
N LYS A 135 -14.74 0.69 21.30
CA LYS A 135 -14.47 0.18 22.66
C LYS A 135 -13.46 1.09 23.36
N GLN A 136 -13.78 1.52 24.58
CA GLN A 136 -12.95 2.43 25.38
C GLN A 136 -12.59 1.86 26.77
N ASP A 137 -13.30 0.84 27.22
CA ASP A 137 -13.14 0.21 28.53
C ASP A 137 -13.25 -1.33 28.42
N GLY A 138 -13.19 -2.01 29.56
CA GLY A 138 -13.30 -3.48 29.61
C GLY A 138 -12.14 -4.21 28.93
N PHE A 139 -10.97 -3.58 28.89
CA PHE A 139 -9.72 -4.18 28.43
C PHE A 139 -9.08 -5.00 29.57
N SER A 140 -8.58 -6.19 29.25
CA SER A 140 -7.80 -7.00 30.19
C SER A 140 -6.42 -6.38 30.43
N GLU A 141 -5.68 -6.85 31.45
CA GLU A 141 -4.30 -6.39 31.70
C GLU A 141 -3.39 -6.57 30.47
N ASN A 142 -3.54 -7.70 29.77
CA ASN A 142 -2.82 -7.97 28.52
C ASN A 142 -3.20 -6.97 27.41
N ASP A 143 -4.50 -6.65 27.28
CA ASP A 143 -4.95 -5.67 26.29
C ASP A 143 -4.41 -4.26 26.60
N LEU A 144 -4.35 -3.89 27.89
CA LEU A 144 -3.79 -2.61 28.33
C LEU A 144 -2.29 -2.51 28.02
N GLU A 145 -1.54 -3.60 28.15
CA GLU A 145 -0.13 -3.65 27.73
C GLU A 145 0.00 -3.41 26.21
N LEU A 146 -0.82 -4.08 25.40
CA LEU A 146 -0.83 -3.88 23.95
C LEU A 146 -1.23 -2.45 23.58
N ILE A 147 -2.21 -1.86 24.27
CA ILE A 147 -2.60 -0.46 24.09
C ILE A 147 -1.43 0.48 24.40
N ALA A 148 -0.70 0.25 25.50
CA ALA A 148 0.46 1.05 25.85
C ALA A 148 1.55 0.97 24.77
N GLN A 149 1.83 -0.22 24.25
CA GLN A 149 2.77 -0.41 23.13
C GLN A 149 2.30 0.32 21.86
N MET A 150 1.02 0.22 21.52
CA MET A 150 0.45 0.88 20.33
C MET A 150 0.44 2.41 20.46
N LEU A 151 0.23 2.96 21.67
CA LEU A 151 0.38 4.39 21.95
C LEU A 151 1.84 4.83 21.77
N GLN A 152 2.79 4.07 22.30
CA GLN A 152 4.22 4.37 22.17
C GLN A 152 4.68 4.34 20.70
N LYS A 153 4.13 3.41 19.91
CA LYS A 153 4.44 3.26 18.48
C LYS A 153 3.67 4.22 17.58
N GLY A 154 2.78 5.06 18.13
CA GLY A 154 1.99 6.01 17.36
C GLY A 154 0.86 5.38 16.54
N TYR A 155 0.46 4.13 16.80
CA TYR A 155 -0.68 3.49 16.12
C TYR A 155 -2.01 3.95 16.75
N LEU A 156 -1.96 4.28 18.04
CA LEU A 156 -3.05 4.91 18.77
C LEU A 156 -2.67 6.32 19.20
N LYS A 157 -3.68 7.19 19.33
CA LYS A 157 -3.59 8.50 19.97
C LYS A 157 -4.59 8.58 21.11
N LYS A 158 -4.26 9.41 22.11
CA LYS A 158 -5.19 9.79 23.17
C LYS A 158 -5.75 11.17 22.86
N ASN A 159 -7.06 11.26 22.63
CA ASN A 159 -7.76 12.51 22.39
C ASN A 159 -8.87 12.67 23.44
N ASN A 160 -8.82 13.72 24.26
CA ASN A 160 -9.80 13.98 25.33
C ASN A 160 -10.08 12.74 26.21
N ASN A 161 -9.03 12.06 26.64
CA ASN A 161 -9.06 10.79 27.40
C ASN A 161 -9.67 9.57 26.68
N LYS A 162 -9.97 9.66 25.39
CA LYS A 162 -10.39 8.52 24.56
C LYS A 162 -9.24 7.99 23.73
N LEU A 163 -9.22 6.68 23.53
CA LEU A 163 -8.32 5.99 22.60
C LEU A 163 -8.88 6.15 21.18
N VAL A 164 -8.02 6.60 20.27
CA VAL A 164 -8.36 6.89 18.89
C VAL A 164 -7.33 6.24 17.96
N ILE A 165 -7.82 5.65 16.87
CA ILE A 165 -7.00 5.06 15.81
C ILE A 165 -6.24 6.16 15.05
N ASN A 166 -4.93 6.00 14.87
CA ASN A 166 -4.08 6.98 14.18
C ASN A 166 -3.93 6.67 12.68
N CYS A 167 -5.02 6.28 12.04
CA CYS A 167 -5.12 6.10 10.59
C CYS A 167 -6.57 6.30 10.14
N PRO A 168 -6.84 6.48 8.84
CA PRO A 168 -8.21 6.60 8.33
C PRO A 168 -9.05 5.35 8.62
N ILE A 169 -10.33 5.57 8.96
CA ILE A 169 -11.33 4.49 9.07
C ILE A 169 -12.51 4.81 8.16
N PHE A 170 -12.76 3.92 7.20
CA PHE A 170 -13.88 4.01 6.28
C PHE A 170 -14.98 3.03 6.67
N CYS A 171 -16.24 3.48 6.69
CA CYS A 171 -17.35 2.54 6.57
C CYS A 171 -17.42 1.99 5.13
N LYS A 172 -18.22 0.94 4.94
CA LYS A 172 -18.38 0.30 3.63
C LYS A 172 -18.80 1.28 2.55
N GLU A 173 -19.82 2.09 2.80
CA GLU A 173 -20.34 3.05 1.82
C GLU A 173 -19.28 4.10 1.47
N GLN A 174 -18.59 4.66 2.47
CA GLN A 174 -17.51 5.63 2.25
C GLN A 174 -16.40 5.04 1.38
N PHE A 175 -16.00 3.80 1.64
CA PHE A 175 -14.97 3.13 0.84
C PHE A 175 -15.44 2.88 -0.60
N GLU A 176 -16.66 2.40 -0.80
CA GLU A 176 -17.23 2.20 -2.13
C GLU A 176 -17.33 3.51 -2.92
N TYR A 177 -17.68 4.62 -2.27
CA TYR A 177 -17.65 5.94 -2.89
C TYR A 177 -16.22 6.37 -3.22
N LEU A 178 -15.25 6.15 -2.34
CA LEU A 178 -13.84 6.47 -2.60
C LEU A 178 -13.31 5.74 -3.83
N VAL A 179 -13.64 4.45 -3.99
CA VAL A 179 -13.31 3.67 -5.20
C VAL A 179 -13.93 4.33 -6.44
N LYS A 180 -15.20 4.74 -6.39
CA LYS A 180 -15.88 5.41 -7.52
C LYS A 180 -15.25 6.74 -7.90
N ILE A 181 -14.83 7.56 -6.92
CA ILE A 181 -14.17 8.85 -7.16
C ILE A 181 -12.93 8.68 -8.05
N PHE A 182 -12.15 7.63 -7.80
CA PHE A 182 -10.89 7.37 -8.49
C PHE A 182 -10.98 6.31 -9.60
N ASP A 183 -12.17 5.83 -9.94
CA ASP A 183 -12.33 4.71 -10.88
C ASP A 183 -11.72 4.98 -12.26
N ASN A 184 -11.98 6.17 -12.82
CA ASN A 184 -11.43 6.57 -14.12
C ASN A 184 -9.90 6.64 -14.10
N VAL A 185 -9.31 7.19 -13.04
CA VAL A 185 -7.85 7.34 -12.89
C VAL A 185 -7.19 5.98 -12.72
N THR A 186 -7.75 5.12 -11.86
CA THR A 186 -7.22 3.78 -11.61
C THR A 186 -7.32 2.90 -12.85
N THR A 187 -8.38 3.03 -13.64
CA THR A 187 -8.50 2.38 -14.97
C THR A 187 -7.44 2.89 -15.94
N SER A 188 -7.22 4.20 -16.02
CA SER A 188 -6.18 4.77 -16.88
C SER A 188 -4.77 4.30 -16.50
N ILE A 189 -4.45 4.27 -15.19
CA ILE A 189 -3.18 3.75 -14.68
C ILE A 189 -3.04 2.26 -15.02
N CYS A 190 -4.09 1.46 -14.84
CA CYS A 190 -4.09 0.03 -15.19
C CYS A 190 -3.73 -0.19 -16.67
N GLU A 191 -4.35 0.54 -17.61
CA GLU A 191 -4.05 0.42 -19.04
C GLU A 191 -2.64 0.86 -19.42
N LYS A 192 -2.13 1.93 -18.78
CA LYS A 192 -0.73 2.35 -18.95
C LYS A 192 0.24 1.28 -18.45
N THR A 193 -0.09 0.64 -17.33
CA THR A 193 0.75 -0.40 -16.76
C THR A 193 0.72 -1.68 -17.60
N LYS A 194 -0.43 -2.07 -18.17
CA LYS A 194 -0.48 -3.16 -19.17
C LYS A 194 0.43 -2.87 -20.37
N SER A 195 0.39 -1.66 -20.89
CA SER A 195 1.28 -1.24 -21.99
C SER A 195 2.76 -1.34 -21.58
N MET A 196 3.08 -0.94 -20.34
CA MET A 196 4.42 -1.05 -19.78
C MET A 196 4.92 -2.49 -19.66
N ILE A 197 4.09 -3.41 -19.18
CA ILE A 197 4.40 -4.85 -19.15
C ILE A 197 4.65 -5.37 -20.58
N GLY A 198 3.89 -4.91 -21.57
CA GLY A 198 4.09 -5.28 -22.97
C GLY A 198 5.49 -4.92 -23.48
N ILE A 199 5.93 -3.68 -23.21
CA ILE A 199 7.28 -3.22 -23.60
C ILE A 199 8.37 -4.01 -22.85
N ILE A 200 8.20 -4.23 -21.54
CA ILE A 200 9.17 -5.01 -20.74
C ILE A 200 9.28 -6.44 -21.28
N THR A 201 8.14 -7.06 -21.60
CA THR A 201 8.09 -8.38 -22.21
C THR A 201 8.87 -8.41 -23.53
N GLU A 202 8.64 -7.45 -24.42
CA GLU A 202 9.35 -7.38 -25.71
C GLU A 202 10.87 -7.25 -25.54
N ILE A 203 11.31 -6.37 -24.63
CA ILE A 203 12.73 -6.21 -24.29
C ILE A 203 13.31 -7.54 -23.78
N LEU A 204 12.64 -8.18 -22.82
CA LEU A 204 13.11 -9.45 -22.27
C LEU A 204 13.21 -10.54 -23.34
N LEU A 205 12.23 -10.65 -24.24
CA LEU A 205 12.23 -11.66 -25.31
C LEU A 205 13.35 -11.45 -26.34
N ASN A 206 13.67 -10.19 -26.66
CA ASN A 206 14.76 -9.85 -27.58
C ASN A 206 16.15 -10.22 -27.04
N HIS A 207 16.30 -10.30 -25.72
CA HIS A 207 17.58 -10.59 -25.04
C HIS A 207 17.63 -11.97 -24.38
N THR A 208 16.58 -12.78 -24.52
CA THR A 208 16.48 -14.11 -23.92
C THR A 208 16.47 -15.19 -25.01
N PRO A 209 17.19 -16.31 -24.85
CA PRO A 209 17.08 -17.45 -25.76
C PRO A 209 15.65 -17.97 -25.92
N ASN A 210 15.27 -18.36 -27.14
CA ASN A 210 13.89 -18.77 -27.47
C ASN A 210 13.29 -19.83 -26.53
N TYR A 211 14.09 -20.79 -26.05
CA TYR A 211 13.62 -21.84 -25.15
C TYR A 211 13.24 -21.34 -23.75
N LEU A 212 13.57 -20.10 -23.39
CA LEU A 212 13.21 -19.44 -22.13
C LEU A 212 12.14 -18.37 -22.29
N HIS A 213 11.61 -18.14 -23.50
CA HIS A 213 10.65 -17.07 -23.77
C HIS A 213 9.40 -17.13 -22.92
N GLU A 214 8.84 -18.33 -22.69
CA GLU A 214 7.65 -18.48 -21.84
C GLU A 214 7.93 -18.06 -20.39
N THR A 215 9.09 -18.42 -19.84
CA THR A 215 9.51 -17.97 -18.51
C THR A 215 9.75 -16.46 -18.50
N ALA A 216 10.40 -15.91 -19.53
CA ALA A 216 10.71 -14.49 -19.62
C ALA A 216 9.46 -13.59 -19.65
N LYS A 217 8.40 -14.01 -20.34
CA LYS A 217 7.09 -13.32 -20.30
C LYS A 217 6.54 -13.21 -18.88
N GLN A 218 6.64 -14.29 -18.11
CA GLN A 218 6.17 -14.30 -16.72
C GLN A 218 7.05 -13.44 -15.81
N LEU A 219 8.35 -13.31 -16.11
CA LEU A 219 9.25 -12.43 -15.34
C LEU A 219 8.93 -10.94 -15.53
N ALA A 220 8.39 -10.54 -16.70
CA ALA A 220 7.96 -9.16 -16.92
C ALA A 220 6.94 -8.68 -15.87
N TYR A 221 6.12 -9.61 -15.34
CA TYR A 221 5.20 -9.32 -14.26
C TYR A 221 5.91 -8.89 -12.97
N LEU A 222 7.10 -9.42 -12.66
CA LEU A 222 7.79 -9.10 -11.40
C LEU A 222 8.25 -7.64 -11.35
N ARG A 223 8.41 -7.01 -12.53
CA ARG A 223 8.71 -5.60 -12.69
C ARG A 223 7.51 -4.69 -12.45
N LEU A 224 6.29 -5.24 -12.41
CA LEU A 224 5.03 -4.52 -12.22
C LEU A 224 5.11 -3.58 -11.02
N PHE A 225 5.48 -4.13 -9.87
CA PHE A 225 5.51 -3.38 -8.62
C PHE A 225 6.57 -2.29 -8.62
N GLU A 226 7.77 -2.59 -9.13
CA GLU A 226 8.84 -1.60 -9.17
C GLU A 226 8.51 -0.45 -10.12
N ASP A 227 8.07 -0.76 -11.33
CA ASP A 227 7.85 0.24 -12.37
C ASP A 227 6.49 0.96 -12.25
N ALA A 228 5.47 0.34 -11.64
CA ALA A 228 4.14 0.94 -11.52
C ALA A 228 3.79 1.44 -10.11
N ILE A 229 4.57 1.10 -9.08
CA ILE A 229 4.36 1.56 -7.70
C ILE A 229 5.60 2.30 -7.16
N SER A 230 6.73 1.60 -7.00
CA SER A 230 7.93 2.19 -6.37
C SER A 230 8.44 3.40 -7.14
N ALA A 231 8.57 3.29 -8.46
CA ALA A 231 9.08 4.37 -9.31
C ALA A 231 8.14 5.60 -9.35
N PRO A 232 6.81 5.47 -9.55
CA PRO A 232 5.90 6.60 -9.41
C PRO A 232 5.95 7.28 -8.03
N ILE A 233 6.00 6.52 -6.94
CA ILE A 233 6.11 7.10 -5.58
C ILE A 233 7.42 7.85 -5.42
N ARG A 234 8.54 7.30 -5.89
CA ARG A 234 9.83 7.99 -5.89
C ARG A 234 9.77 9.31 -6.66
N LEU A 235 9.08 9.34 -7.80
CA LEU A 235 8.90 10.57 -8.58
C LEU A 235 8.06 11.63 -7.84
N LEU A 236 6.99 11.19 -7.15
CA LEU A 236 6.17 12.05 -6.29
C LEU A 236 6.94 12.53 -5.06
N TYR A 237 7.88 11.74 -4.55
CA TYR A 237 8.74 12.16 -3.45
C TYR A 237 9.78 13.18 -3.91
N ASN A 238 10.46 12.88 -5.01
CA ASN A 238 11.53 13.73 -5.56
C ASN A 238 11.02 15.09 -6.04
N ASN A 239 9.75 15.20 -6.44
CA ASN A 239 9.14 16.48 -6.82
C ASN A 239 8.51 17.24 -5.63
N GLY A 240 8.58 16.68 -4.42
CA GLY A 240 8.07 17.29 -3.19
C GLY A 240 6.56 17.20 -2.99
N PHE A 241 5.84 16.42 -3.81
CA PHE A 241 4.40 16.24 -3.66
C PHE A 241 4.03 15.41 -2.42
N ILE A 242 4.83 14.39 -2.14
CA ILE A 242 4.85 13.66 -0.86
C ILE A 242 6.23 13.82 -0.23
N VAL A 243 6.27 13.93 1.10
CA VAL A 243 7.52 13.96 1.87
C VAL A 243 7.47 12.95 3.00
N LYS A 244 8.62 12.62 3.61
CA LYS A 244 8.68 11.68 4.72
C LYS A 244 7.72 12.11 5.84
N GLN A 245 6.85 11.21 6.25
CA GLN A 245 5.90 11.49 7.33
C GLN A 245 6.64 11.57 8.68
N PRO A 246 6.39 12.59 9.52
CA PRO A 246 6.90 12.61 10.88
C PRO A 246 6.27 11.52 11.74
N GLU A 247 7.04 10.92 12.65
CA GLU A 247 6.58 9.79 13.49
C GLU A 247 5.41 10.15 14.42
N SER A 248 5.23 11.42 14.76
CA SER A 248 4.13 11.92 15.60
C SER A 248 2.79 12.04 14.87
N GLU A 249 2.82 11.98 13.54
CA GLU A 249 1.64 12.25 12.72
C GLU A 249 0.83 10.99 12.43
N MET A 250 -0.28 11.15 11.71
CA MET A 250 -1.11 10.03 11.28
C MET A 250 -0.31 9.05 10.41
N LEU A 251 -0.59 7.75 10.55
CA LEU A 251 0.03 6.74 9.71
C LEU A 251 -0.34 7.03 8.24
N PRO A 252 0.64 7.24 7.34
CA PRO A 252 0.39 7.79 6.01
C PRO A 252 -0.02 6.72 4.98
N THR A 253 0.23 5.44 5.26
CA THR A 253 0.10 4.34 4.30
C THR A 253 -0.71 3.16 4.83
N THR A 254 -1.57 3.43 5.81
CA THR A 254 -2.39 2.43 6.50
C THR A 254 -3.80 2.94 6.61
N TYR A 255 -4.81 2.09 6.41
CA TYR A 255 -6.20 2.45 6.70
C TYR A 255 -7.01 1.23 7.15
N ILE A 256 -8.18 1.49 7.76
CA ILE A 256 -9.16 0.45 8.11
C ILE A 256 -10.39 0.62 7.23
N ARG A 257 -10.89 -0.49 6.66
CA ARG A 257 -12.25 -0.55 6.11
C ARG A 257 -13.09 -1.48 6.98
N LYS A 258 -14.27 -1.00 7.38
CA LYS A 258 -15.27 -1.80 8.07
C LYS A 258 -16.06 -2.66 7.08
N ALA A 259 -16.47 -3.85 7.54
CA ALA A 259 -17.29 -4.79 6.76
C ALA A 259 -18.68 -4.25 6.44
#